data_AF-A0A7Y8V2U2-F1
#
_entry.id   AF-A0A7Y8V2U2-F1
#
_cell.length_a   1.000
_cell.length_b   1.000
_cell.length_c   1.000
_cell.angle_alpha   90.00
_cell.angle_beta   90.00
_cell.angle_gamma   90.00
#
_symmetry.space_group_name_H-M   'P 1'
#
loop_
_entity.id
_entity.type
_entity.pdbx_description
1 polymer ?
#
loop_
_entity_poly.entity_id
_entity_poly.type
_entity_poly.pdbx_seq_one_letter_code
_entity_poly.pdbx_strand_id
1 'polypeptide(L)'
;MKLPRMRKHLLVAVCSLALLQSSLSVGNAGATAKAKTVAPPTPPPAGYFADHYKNNSSANITVNSNPVIGVLSGFNKLWTPGSTWNSGTKLNSSVLDANIQKVVDIAERRTFSEENAAYFDDRRNQSYSVIDGLGPLTDVYRMNAGATTTINSIPADALIKKYDDKGTNAGSTGSHLGNIVGLVNTLRGTYSSANPAKGYFNYPRPFRWKSNSVIVPTLVPAINPDPSKDGGFPSGHTNAAYLSAFAMAYAIPERYQELLTRASELGHNRIVAGMHSPLDVMGGRVMGTALAAAILSDPANERLKKAAYAEARSKLLTQTGTAEDRFSDYHANKKQYIQRLTYGFGQIHRPTKPMAVPKRAEVLLETRFPYLDNTQRRWILATTGLPSGYPVLDDAEGWGRLDLFSAADGYGAFAKDVTVTMDSSKGGFHALDRWRNDISGTGKLTKKGTGALKLEGNNTYSGGTRIDQGTLEGDSKTAFGRGDVSNNGGTLKEEVSGKLIIGGDYKQSAKGILELNLRGKQDLLNIKGKAKMKGTLRLRFSDHYVPADGSTIITYHKRHGSFSSIETVGLPSKYKVKLIYKSNSIQLKVKAK
;
A
#
# COMPACT_ATOMS: atom_id res chain seq x y z
N MET A 1 77.14 -59.49 -30.85
CA MET A 1 77.17 -59.55 -29.36
C MET A 1 75.85 -59.01 -28.84
N LYS A 2 74.96 -59.87 -28.34
CA LYS A 2 74.70 -60.22 -26.92
C LYS A 2 73.97 -59.11 -26.11
N LEU A 3 72.71 -59.44 -25.75
CA LEU A 3 71.83 -58.98 -24.65
C LEU A 3 72.54 -58.76 -23.29
N PRO A 4 71.99 -58.06 -22.25
CA PRO A 4 70.68 -58.29 -21.56
C PRO A 4 69.93 -57.02 -21.07
N ARG A 5 68.62 -56.97 -20.72
CA ARG A 5 67.71 -57.67 -19.74
C ARG A 5 67.76 -57.12 -18.29
N MET A 6 66.55 -56.89 -17.73
CA MET A 6 66.13 -56.79 -16.29
C MET A 6 66.20 -55.42 -15.59
N ARG A 7 65.32 -55.01 -14.64
CA ARG A 7 63.94 -55.32 -14.17
C ARG A 7 63.64 -54.32 -13.02
N LYS A 8 62.37 -54.20 -12.61
CA LYS A 8 61.77 -53.89 -11.26
C LYS A 8 60.62 -52.87 -11.42
N HIS A 9 59.42 -52.98 -10.87
CA HIS A 9 58.70 -53.97 -10.07
C HIS A 9 57.18 -53.76 -10.25
N LEU A 10 56.45 -54.84 -9.96
CA LEU A 10 55.00 -55.07 -9.95
C LEU A 10 54.36 -54.47 -8.67
N LEU A 11 53.12 -53.94 -8.72
CA LEU A 11 51.98 -54.45 -7.93
C LEU A 11 50.65 -53.71 -8.21
N VAL A 12 49.59 -54.52 -8.16
CA VAL A 12 48.15 -54.31 -8.35
C VAL A 12 47.49 -54.11 -6.97
N ALA A 13 46.39 -53.34 -6.87
CA ALA A 13 45.15 -53.71 -6.13
C ALA A 13 44.16 -52.53 -5.99
N VAL A 14 42.97 -52.61 -6.59
CA VAL A 14 41.66 -52.97 -5.98
C VAL A 14 40.82 -51.73 -5.65
N CYS A 15 39.80 -51.46 -6.47
CA CYS A 15 38.60 -50.71 -6.05
C CYS A 15 37.43 -51.70 -5.98
N SER A 16 37.11 -52.12 -4.76
CA SER A 16 36.02 -53.04 -4.45
C SER A 16 34.66 -52.38 -4.60
N LEU A 17 33.75 -53.12 -5.24
CA LEU A 17 32.33 -52.89 -5.32
C LEU A 17 31.67 -53.28 -3.97
N ALA A 18 30.80 -52.44 -3.43
CA ALA A 18 29.83 -52.84 -2.41
C ALA A 18 28.49 -52.13 -2.63
N LEU A 19 27.46 -52.92 -2.91
CA LEU A 19 26.05 -52.53 -2.91
C LEU A 19 25.59 -52.19 -1.49
N LEU A 20 24.90 -51.07 -1.33
CA LEU A 20 24.01 -50.83 -0.19
C LEU A 20 22.76 -50.09 -0.66
N GLN A 21 21.64 -50.81 -0.55
CA GLN A 21 20.28 -50.27 -0.64
C GLN A 21 20.13 -49.14 0.38
N SER A 22 19.66 -47.97 -0.06
CA SER A 22 19.14 -46.95 0.85
C SER A 22 17.65 -46.74 0.58
N SER A 23 16.93 -46.84 1.68
CA SER A 23 15.49 -46.82 1.85
C SER A 23 14.88 -45.47 1.45
N LEU A 24 13.66 -45.58 0.91
CA LEU A 24 12.68 -44.50 0.84
C LEU A 24 12.50 -43.88 2.23
N SER A 25 13.06 -42.69 2.44
CA SER A 25 12.61 -41.81 3.51
C SER A 25 11.55 -40.88 2.92
N VAL A 26 10.30 -41.11 3.33
CA VAL A 26 9.22 -40.13 3.23
C VAL A 26 9.58 -39.01 4.21
N GLY A 27 10.37 -38.05 3.73
CA GLY A 27 10.72 -36.84 4.47
C GLY A 27 9.50 -35.93 4.57
N ASN A 28 9.04 -35.76 5.81
CA ASN A 28 7.97 -34.86 6.22
C ASN A 28 8.08 -33.46 5.59
N ALA A 29 6.92 -32.87 5.31
CA ALA A 29 6.74 -31.54 4.74
C ALA A 29 7.77 -30.52 5.25
N GLY A 30 8.59 -30.01 4.33
CA GLY A 30 9.64 -29.04 4.62
C GLY A 30 9.13 -27.87 5.43
N ALA A 31 9.75 -27.65 6.59
CA ALA A 31 9.76 -26.36 7.24
C ALA A 31 10.38 -25.37 6.25
N THR A 32 9.52 -24.59 5.57
CA THR A 32 9.97 -23.45 4.78
C THR A 32 10.73 -22.53 5.73
N ALA A 33 12.05 -22.39 5.53
CA ALA A 33 12.83 -21.38 6.23
C ALA A 33 12.09 -20.05 6.10
N LYS A 34 11.68 -19.45 7.23
CA LYS A 34 10.98 -18.17 7.23
C LYS A 34 11.80 -17.17 6.41
N ALA A 35 11.17 -16.43 5.51
CA ALA A 35 11.85 -15.40 4.75
C ALA A 35 12.58 -14.47 5.73
N LYS A 36 13.88 -14.24 5.50
CA LYS A 36 14.62 -13.26 6.29
C LYS A 36 13.94 -11.90 6.13
N THR A 37 13.78 -11.18 7.25
CA THR A 37 13.19 -9.84 7.24
C THR A 37 14.04 -8.88 6.41
N VAL A 38 13.40 -7.91 5.77
CA VAL A 38 14.11 -6.76 5.17
C VAL A 38 14.67 -5.95 6.34
N ALA A 39 15.97 -6.09 6.62
CA ALA A 39 16.60 -5.38 7.72
C ALA A 39 16.42 -3.86 7.55
N PRO A 40 16.27 -3.10 8.66
CA PRO A 40 16.38 -1.65 8.56
C PRO A 40 17.78 -1.27 8.04
N PRO A 41 17.91 -0.16 7.29
CA PRO A 41 19.22 0.32 6.87
C PRO A 41 20.08 0.70 8.07
N THR A 42 21.39 0.84 7.88
CA THR A 42 22.27 1.38 8.91
C THR A 42 21.73 2.74 9.39
N PRO A 43 21.59 2.97 10.71
CA PRO A 43 21.04 4.23 11.19
C PRO A 43 21.98 5.39 10.85
N PRO A 44 21.43 6.61 10.65
CA PRO A 44 22.26 7.81 10.57
C PRO A 44 22.96 8.07 11.92
N PRO A 45 23.96 8.98 11.99
CA PRO A 45 24.65 9.31 13.25
C PRO A 45 23.72 9.71 14.40
N ALA A 46 22.55 10.29 14.10
CA ALA A 46 21.51 10.64 15.06
C ALA A 46 20.72 9.45 15.64
N GLY A 47 20.98 8.22 15.16
CA GLY A 47 20.17 7.04 15.45
C GLY A 47 18.91 6.95 14.56
N TYR A 48 18.13 5.88 14.74
CA TYR A 48 16.89 5.70 13.99
C TYR A 48 15.83 6.72 14.40
N PHE A 49 15.11 7.27 13.43
CA PHE A 49 14.01 8.21 13.65
C PHE A 49 13.02 7.69 14.70
N ALA A 50 12.60 6.43 14.58
CA ALA A 50 11.59 5.83 15.44
C ALA A 50 11.99 5.74 16.92
N ASP A 51 13.29 5.72 17.23
CA ASP A 51 13.77 5.65 18.61
C ASP A 51 13.96 7.05 19.24
N HIS A 52 14.11 8.09 18.42
CA HIS A 52 14.46 9.44 18.88
C HIS A 52 13.45 10.53 18.46
N TYR A 53 12.29 10.18 17.90
CA TYR A 53 11.31 11.13 17.37
C TYR A 53 10.89 12.24 18.36
N LYS A 54 10.93 11.94 19.67
CA LYS A 54 10.64 12.90 20.77
C LYS A 54 11.63 14.06 20.84
N ASN A 55 12.78 13.94 20.18
CA ASN A 55 13.75 15.02 20.05
C ASN A 55 13.34 16.08 19.02
N ASN A 56 12.21 15.92 18.30
CA ASN A 56 11.66 17.00 17.49
C ASN A 56 11.07 18.10 18.39
N SER A 57 11.92 19.05 18.79
CA SER A 57 11.60 20.17 19.66
C SER A 57 12.34 21.43 19.22
N SER A 58 11.95 22.59 19.73
CA SER A 58 12.65 23.86 19.49
C SER A 58 14.04 23.91 20.13
N ALA A 59 14.34 23.05 21.11
CA ALA A 59 15.67 22.96 21.71
C ALA A 59 16.68 22.24 20.81
N ASN A 60 16.19 21.42 19.87
CA ASN A 60 17.01 20.63 18.96
C ASN A 60 16.89 21.21 17.54
N ILE A 61 17.95 21.90 17.08
CA ILE A 61 17.93 22.67 15.84
C ILE A 61 19.00 22.25 14.82
N THR A 62 19.57 21.05 14.96
CA THR A 62 20.58 20.51 14.02
C THR A 62 20.12 19.20 13.39
N VAL A 63 20.78 18.81 12.29
CA VAL A 63 20.57 17.50 11.62
C VAL A 63 20.75 16.31 12.57
N ASN A 64 21.71 16.41 13.51
CA ASN A 64 22.05 15.31 14.40
C ASN A 64 21.23 15.32 15.69
N SER A 65 20.72 16.48 16.12
CA SER A 65 19.94 16.60 17.36
C SER A 65 18.44 16.47 17.13
N ASN A 66 17.93 16.78 15.92
CA ASN A 66 16.51 16.75 15.61
C ASN A 66 16.22 15.75 14.47
N PRO A 67 15.42 14.70 14.73
CA PRO A 67 15.16 13.64 13.76
C PRO A 67 14.37 14.12 12.53
N VAL A 68 13.52 15.14 12.67
CA VAL A 68 12.78 15.72 11.53
C VAL A 68 13.72 16.52 10.63
N ILE A 69 14.65 17.27 11.20
CA ILE A 69 15.70 17.93 10.42
C ILE A 69 16.58 16.87 9.74
N GLY A 70 16.94 15.82 10.47
CA GLY A 70 17.71 14.69 9.98
C GLY A 70 17.10 14.02 8.75
N VAL A 71 15.82 13.60 8.83
CA VAL A 71 15.13 12.91 7.73
C VAL A 71 14.95 13.83 6.50
N LEU A 72 14.79 15.13 6.71
CA LEU A 72 14.63 16.11 5.63
C LEU A 72 15.95 16.71 5.13
N SER A 73 17.09 16.36 5.73
CA SER A 73 18.41 16.97 5.46
C SER A 73 18.89 16.80 4.01
N GLY A 74 18.31 15.86 3.25
CA GLY A 74 18.52 15.77 1.80
C GLY A 74 18.18 17.07 1.05
N PHE A 75 17.31 17.92 1.62
CA PHE A 75 16.99 19.24 1.08
C PHE A 75 18.20 20.20 1.08
N ASN A 76 19.20 19.99 1.97
CA ASN A 76 20.45 20.76 1.99
C ASN A 76 21.32 20.57 0.74
N LYS A 77 20.97 19.63 -0.16
CA LYS A 77 21.60 19.49 -1.48
C LYS A 77 20.97 20.39 -2.54
N LEU A 78 19.81 20.96 -2.25
CA LEU A 78 19.07 21.85 -3.14
C LEU A 78 19.21 23.30 -2.68
N TRP A 79 19.23 23.53 -1.36
CA TRP A 79 19.15 24.84 -0.73
C TRP A 79 20.02 24.94 0.51
N THR A 80 20.69 26.08 0.70
CA THR A 80 21.36 26.45 1.95
C THR A 80 20.66 27.67 2.56
N PRO A 81 20.23 27.64 3.83
CA PRO A 81 19.63 28.80 4.49
C PRO A 81 20.63 29.96 4.60
N GLY A 82 20.13 31.19 4.47
CA GLY A 82 20.91 32.41 4.73
C GLY A 82 20.66 32.98 6.13
N SER A 83 21.34 34.07 6.47
CA SER A 83 21.21 34.78 7.76
C SER A 83 19.87 35.50 7.95
N THR A 84 19.17 35.77 6.85
CA THR A 84 17.82 36.35 6.78
C THR A 84 16.92 35.52 5.87
N TRP A 85 15.60 35.69 5.97
CA TRP A 85 14.58 34.90 5.25
C TRP A 85 14.75 34.88 3.71
N ASN A 86 15.38 35.90 3.12
CA ASN A 86 15.57 36.06 1.67
C ASN A 86 17.03 35.95 1.21
N SER A 87 17.94 35.47 2.06
CA SER A 87 19.39 35.44 1.76
C SER A 87 19.97 34.04 1.54
N GLY A 88 19.13 33.00 1.43
CA GLY A 88 19.63 31.65 1.19
C GLY A 88 20.10 31.42 -0.26
N THR A 89 20.88 30.35 -0.44
CA THR A 89 21.57 30.03 -1.69
C THR A 89 20.94 28.80 -2.36
N LYS A 90 20.62 28.92 -3.65
CA LYS A 90 20.24 27.78 -4.50
C LYS A 90 21.48 26.97 -4.84
N LEU A 91 21.53 25.71 -4.42
CA LEU A 91 22.56 24.75 -4.82
C LEU A 91 22.15 23.96 -6.07
N ASN A 92 20.84 23.84 -6.31
CA ASN A 92 20.29 23.26 -7.53
C ASN A 92 19.15 24.11 -8.07
N SER A 93 19.50 25.13 -8.87
CA SER A 93 18.53 26.08 -9.42
C SER A 93 17.52 25.40 -10.34
N SER A 94 17.91 24.40 -11.13
CA SER A 94 16.98 23.70 -12.04
C SER A 94 15.79 23.08 -11.29
N VAL A 95 16.05 22.40 -10.17
CA VAL A 95 14.98 21.81 -9.33
C VAL A 95 14.17 22.88 -8.61
N LEU A 96 14.84 23.87 -8.01
CA LEU A 96 14.17 24.91 -7.22
C LEU A 96 13.34 25.86 -8.09
N ASP A 97 13.81 26.20 -9.29
CA ASP A 97 13.07 27.03 -10.24
C ASP A 97 11.86 26.26 -10.79
N ALA A 98 12.01 24.99 -11.16
CA ALA A 98 10.88 24.15 -11.56
C ALA A 98 9.86 23.97 -10.42
N ASN A 99 10.32 23.92 -9.17
CA ASN A 99 9.47 23.84 -7.99
C ASN A 99 8.60 25.08 -7.81
N ILE A 100 9.16 26.28 -8.00
CA ILE A 100 8.39 27.53 -7.92
C ILE A 100 7.54 27.73 -9.18
N GLN A 101 8.06 27.42 -10.36
CA GLN A 101 7.33 27.58 -11.62
C GLN A 101 6.05 26.77 -11.64
N LYS A 102 6.06 25.55 -11.09
CA LYS A 102 4.84 24.73 -10.97
C LYS A 102 3.72 25.42 -10.17
N VAL A 103 4.06 26.27 -9.19
CA VAL A 103 3.06 27.06 -8.44
C VAL A 103 2.50 28.18 -9.30
N VAL A 104 3.35 28.85 -10.08
CA VAL A 104 2.95 29.89 -11.04
C VAL A 104 2.01 29.28 -12.09
N ASP A 105 2.40 28.16 -12.71
CA ASP A 105 1.58 27.48 -13.73
C ASP A 105 0.21 27.05 -13.17
N ILE A 106 0.16 26.62 -11.91
CA ILE A 106 -1.11 26.28 -11.24
C ILE A 106 -1.94 27.55 -11.00
N ALA A 107 -1.34 28.64 -10.54
CA ALA A 107 -2.05 29.89 -10.30
C ALA A 107 -2.67 30.48 -11.58
N GLU A 108 -2.02 30.32 -12.73
CA GLU A 108 -2.51 30.80 -14.02
C GLU A 108 -3.70 29.98 -14.57
N ARG A 109 -3.83 28.71 -14.18
CA ARG A 109 -4.81 27.78 -14.75
C ARG A 109 -5.87 27.27 -13.77
N ARG A 110 -5.72 27.54 -12.47
CA ARG A 110 -6.63 26.99 -11.44
C ARG A 110 -8.05 27.48 -11.69
N THR A 111 -8.98 26.57 -11.50
CA THR A 111 -10.41 26.83 -11.61
C THR A 111 -10.97 27.41 -10.31
N PHE A 112 -12.12 28.06 -10.37
CA PHE A 112 -12.82 28.55 -9.17
C PHE A 112 -13.12 27.43 -8.15
N SER A 113 -13.40 26.22 -8.62
CA SER A 113 -13.60 25.06 -7.73
C SER A 113 -12.33 24.69 -6.97
N GLU A 114 -11.17 24.71 -7.65
CA GLU A 114 -9.87 24.48 -7.02
C GLU A 114 -9.49 25.59 -6.05
N GLU A 115 -9.80 26.86 -6.37
CA GLU A 115 -9.61 27.99 -5.44
C GLU A 115 -10.45 27.83 -4.17
N ASN A 116 -11.71 27.42 -4.30
CA ASN A 116 -12.59 27.20 -3.16
C ASN A 116 -12.11 26.02 -2.30
N ALA A 117 -11.72 24.92 -2.93
CA ALA A 117 -11.15 23.77 -2.22
C ALA A 117 -9.87 24.16 -1.47
N ALA A 118 -9.00 24.94 -2.11
CA ALA A 118 -7.79 25.49 -1.51
C ALA A 118 -8.10 26.41 -0.32
N TYR A 119 -9.10 27.28 -0.42
CA TYR A 119 -9.54 28.11 0.71
C TYR A 119 -10.00 27.27 1.89
N PHE A 120 -10.89 26.29 1.67
CA PHE A 120 -11.39 25.45 2.76
C PHE A 120 -10.29 24.66 3.45
N ASP A 121 -9.37 24.06 2.69
CA ASP A 121 -8.21 23.34 3.26
C ASP A 121 -7.13 24.24 3.84
N ASP A 122 -7.11 25.53 3.46
CA ASP A 122 -6.30 26.53 4.13
C ASP A 122 -6.83 26.89 5.50
N ARG A 123 -8.12 27.19 5.55
CA ARG A 123 -8.75 27.83 6.70
C ARG A 123 -9.32 26.86 7.73
N ARG A 124 -9.75 25.67 7.32
CA ARG A 124 -10.26 24.64 8.24
C ARG A 124 -9.12 23.96 9.00
N ASN A 125 -9.44 23.44 10.17
CA ASN A 125 -8.56 22.50 10.86
C ASN A 125 -8.31 21.26 10.00
N GLN A 126 -7.05 20.87 9.81
CA GLN A 126 -6.68 19.81 8.85
C GLN A 126 -7.28 18.46 9.24
N SER A 127 -7.37 18.17 10.55
CA SER A 127 -8.04 16.95 11.02
C SER A 127 -9.53 16.92 10.67
N TYR A 128 -10.20 18.08 10.63
CA TYR A 128 -11.61 18.15 10.22
C TYR A 128 -11.75 17.87 8.72
N SER A 129 -10.88 18.49 7.90
CA SER A 129 -10.83 18.28 6.44
C SER A 129 -10.55 16.82 6.05
N VAL A 130 -9.69 16.12 6.81
CA VAL A 130 -9.32 14.73 6.51
C VAL A 130 -10.47 13.75 6.74
N ILE A 131 -11.47 14.10 7.56
CA ILE A 131 -12.66 13.26 7.80
C ILE A 131 -13.38 12.91 6.49
N ASP A 132 -13.32 13.79 5.48
CA ASP A 132 -13.90 13.53 4.14
C ASP A 132 -13.37 12.23 3.50
N GLY A 133 -12.17 11.78 3.87
CA GLY A 133 -11.60 10.52 3.40
C GLY A 133 -12.36 9.27 3.90
N LEU A 134 -13.25 9.42 4.88
CA LEU A 134 -14.15 8.36 5.35
C LEU A 134 -15.36 8.16 4.41
N GLY A 135 -15.53 9.02 3.40
CA GLY A 135 -16.57 8.89 2.37
C GLY A 135 -17.96 8.88 2.99
N PRO A 136 -18.79 7.83 2.80
CA PRO A 136 -20.15 7.81 3.33
C PRO A 136 -20.20 7.99 4.85
N LEU A 137 -19.16 7.56 5.57
CA LEU A 137 -19.06 7.66 7.02
C LEU A 137 -18.66 9.07 7.53
N THR A 138 -18.44 10.04 6.64
CA THR A 138 -17.98 11.39 7.01
C THR A 138 -18.89 12.06 8.03
N ASP A 139 -20.19 12.15 7.76
CA ASP A 139 -21.13 12.83 8.65
C ASP A 139 -21.40 12.04 9.93
N VAL A 140 -21.42 10.70 9.82
CA VAL A 140 -21.51 9.79 10.96
C VAL A 140 -20.33 10.01 11.91
N TYR A 141 -19.11 10.10 11.38
CA TYR A 141 -17.93 10.39 12.19
C TYR A 141 -18.05 11.77 12.83
N ARG A 142 -18.37 12.82 12.05
CA ARG A 142 -18.46 14.19 12.57
C ARG A 142 -19.44 14.29 13.73
N MET A 143 -20.62 13.71 13.58
CA MET A 143 -21.64 13.68 14.64
C MET A 143 -21.13 12.93 15.88
N ASN A 144 -20.65 11.69 15.71
CA ASN A 144 -20.31 10.82 16.84
C ASN A 144 -18.98 11.18 17.53
N ALA A 145 -18.07 11.85 16.81
CA ALA A 145 -16.85 12.42 17.37
C ALA A 145 -17.07 13.83 17.96
N GLY A 146 -18.17 14.50 17.61
CA GLY A 146 -18.37 15.91 17.90
C GLY A 146 -17.40 16.82 17.15
N ALA A 147 -17.04 16.47 15.91
CA ALA A 147 -16.15 17.24 15.05
C ALA A 147 -16.92 18.36 14.35
N THR A 148 -16.52 19.61 14.56
CA THR A 148 -17.17 20.79 13.98
C THR A 148 -16.15 21.69 13.29
N THR A 149 -16.65 22.55 12.38
CA THR A 149 -15.91 23.66 11.80
C THR A 149 -16.78 24.91 11.77
N THR A 150 -16.15 26.06 11.85
CA THR A 150 -16.79 27.37 11.64
C THR A 150 -16.64 27.87 10.21
N ILE A 151 -15.79 27.24 9.40
CA ILE A 151 -15.55 27.63 8.01
C ILE A 151 -16.43 26.78 7.09
N ASN A 152 -17.73 27.08 7.08
CA ASN A 152 -18.72 26.36 6.27
C ASN A 152 -18.94 26.99 4.88
N SER A 153 -18.52 28.24 4.71
CA SER A 153 -18.56 28.99 3.45
C SER A 153 -17.34 29.91 3.33
N ILE A 154 -17.18 30.55 2.17
CA ILE A 154 -16.19 31.60 1.96
C ILE A 154 -16.90 32.94 2.19
N PRO A 155 -16.54 33.72 3.23
CA PRO A 155 -17.15 35.02 3.48
C PRO A 155 -16.91 36.00 2.32
N ALA A 156 -17.87 36.87 2.04
CA ALA A 156 -17.76 37.86 0.96
C ALA A 156 -16.57 38.83 1.17
N ASP A 157 -16.20 39.10 2.43
CA ASP A 157 -15.07 39.95 2.80
C ASP A 157 -13.74 39.18 2.98
N ALA A 158 -13.67 37.90 2.60
CA ALA A 158 -12.45 37.08 2.71
C ALA A 158 -11.28 37.60 1.87
N LEU A 159 -11.53 38.49 0.89
CA LEU A 159 -10.48 39.17 0.13
C LEU A 159 -9.64 40.13 0.98
N ILE A 160 -10.20 40.65 2.08
CA ILE A 160 -9.54 41.65 2.95
C ILE A 160 -9.40 41.19 4.40
N LYS A 161 -10.03 40.07 4.77
CA LYS A 161 -10.07 39.57 6.15
C LYS A 161 -9.78 38.08 6.24
N LYS A 162 -8.90 37.72 7.16
CA LYS A 162 -8.57 36.33 7.51
C LYS A 162 -9.59 35.76 8.48
N TYR A 163 -10.03 34.51 8.24
CA TYR A 163 -10.95 33.77 9.11
C TYR A 163 -10.29 32.52 9.69
N ASP A 164 -10.09 32.46 11.00
CA ASP A 164 -9.54 31.28 11.69
C ASP A 164 -10.63 30.33 12.16
N ASP A 165 -10.49 29.04 11.84
CA ASP A 165 -11.45 28.02 12.27
C ASP A 165 -11.44 27.82 13.79
N LYS A 166 -12.61 27.98 14.42
CA LYS A 166 -12.85 27.77 15.86
C LYS A 166 -13.56 26.44 16.16
N GLY A 167 -13.54 25.51 15.21
CA GLY A 167 -14.08 24.15 15.37
C GLY A 167 -13.25 23.24 16.29
N THR A 168 -13.67 21.98 16.38
CA THR A 168 -13.12 20.98 17.33
C THR A 168 -12.10 20.01 16.70
N ASN A 169 -11.45 20.37 15.59
CA ASN A 169 -10.52 19.48 14.87
C ASN A 169 -11.18 18.14 14.46
N ALA A 170 -10.68 17.01 15.00
CA ALA A 170 -11.25 15.68 14.78
C ALA A 170 -12.43 15.38 15.71
N GLY A 171 -12.74 16.24 16.67
CA GLY A 171 -13.78 16.04 17.67
C GLY A 171 -13.25 16.08 19.11
N SER A 172 -14.02 15.50 20.03
CA SER A 172 -13.72 15.46 21.46
C SER A 172 -13.35 14.05 21.93
N THR A 173 -12.39 13.93 22.84
CA THR A 173 -12.04 12.65 23.48
C THR A 173 -13.12 12.14 24.44
N GLY A 174 -14.06 12.99 24.83
CA GLY A 174 -15.26 12.59 25.60
C GLY A 174 -16.43 12.13 24.74
N SER A 175 -16.28 12.09 23.41
CA SER A 175 -17.34 11.72 22.47
C SER A 175 -17.54 10.20 22.35
N HIS A 176 -18.51 9.78 21.54
CA HIS A 176 -18.76 8.37 21.27
C HIS A 176 -17.58 7.69 20.53
N LEU A 177 -16.77 8.47 19.80
CA LEU A 177 -15.55 8.04 19.10
C LEU A 177 -14.26 8.56 19.78
N GLY A 178 -14.31 8.72 21.11
CA GLY A 178 -13.26 9.36 21.89
C GLY A 178 -11.87 8.71 21.79
N ASN A 179 -11.77 7.40 21.56
CA ASN A 179 -10.47 6.74 21.38
C ASN A 179 -9.87 7.04 20.00
N ILE A 180 -10.70 7.10 18.94
CA ILE A 180 -10.23 7.49 17.61
C ILE A 180 -9.75 8.95 17.64
N VAL A 181 -10.53 9.85 18.25
CA VAL A 181 -10.12 11.25 18.45
C VAL A 181 -8.84 11.34 19.27
N GLY A 182 -8.74 10.56 20.36
CA GLY A 182 -7.55 10.46 21.19
C GLY A 182 -6.31 10.04 20.40
N LEU A 183 -6.44 9.06 19.49
CA LEU A 183 -5.35 8.64 18.62
C LEU A 183 -4.93 9.75 17.64
N VAL A 184 -5.88 10.47 17.04
CA VAL A 184 -5.58 11.63 16.18
C VAL A 184 -4.82 12.70 16.97
N ASN A 185 -5.27 13.02 18.17
CA ASN A 185 -4.63 14.00 19.05
C ASN A 185 -3.20 13.58 19.44
N THR A 186 -2.99 12.29 19.73
CA THR A 186 -1.67 11.75 20.03
C THR A 186 -0.72 11.88 18.85
N LEU A 187 -1.15 11.53 17.63
CA LEU A 187 -0.30 11.67 16.44
C LEU A 187 -0.02 13.14 16.09
N ARG A 188 -0.96 14.05 16.38
CA ARG A 188 -0.79 15.51 16.20
C ARG A 188 -0.17 16.21 17.40
N GLY A 189 0.32 15.47 18.39
CA GLY A 189 0.78 15.98 19.67
C GLY A 189 2.12 16.72 19.62
N THR A 190 2.70 16.90 20.80
CA THR A 190 3.86 17.77 21.09
C THR A 190 5.05 17.60 20.13
N TYR A 191 5.37 16.37 19.73
CA TYR A 191 6.56 16.05 18.94
C TYR A 191 6.34 16.13 17.43
N SER A 192 5.16 16.57 16.98
CA SER A 192 4.75 16.51 15.58
C SER A 192 4.84 17.85 14.84
N SER A 193 5.47 18.86 15.44
CA SER A 193 5.57 20.19 14.84
C SER A 193 6.57 20.24 13.67
N ALA A 194 6.24 21.01 12.63
CA ALA A 194 7.13 21.34 11.53
C ALA A 194 8.03 22.56 11.83
N ASN A 195 7.77 23.30 12.92
CA ASN A 195 8.43 24.57 13.19
C ASN A 195 9.95 24.47 13.36
N PRO A 196 10.52 23.47 14.08
CA PRO A 196 11.98 23.34 14.17
C PRO A 196 12.64 23.18 12.79
N ALA A 197 12.06 22.37 11.92
CA ALA A 197 12.55 22.19 10.55
C ALA A 197 12.39 23.46 9.70
N LYS A 198 11.26 24.18 9.82
CA LYS A 198 11.07 25.47 9.13
C LYS A 198 12.14 26.49 9.51
N GLY A 199 12.46 26.58 10.81
CA GLY A 199 13.53 27.46 11.30
C GLY A 199 14.90 27.06 10.76
N TYR A 200 15.20 25.76 10.71
CA TYR A 200 16.46 25.25 10.20
C TYR A 200 16.65 25.51 8.70
N PHE A 201 15.67 25.13 7.87
CA PHE A 201 15.81 25.26 6.41
C PHE A 201 15.60 26.68 5.92
N ASN A 202 14.87 27.53 6.67
CA ASN A 202 14.60 28.94 6.38
C ASN A 202 14.29 29.19 4.89
N TYR A 203 13.47 28.31 4.29
CA TYR A 203 13.17 28.31 2.86
C TYR A 203 11.91 29.14 2.60
N PRO A 204 11.91 30.16 1.73
CA PRO A 204 10.76 31.03 1.53
C PRO A 204 9.57 30.32 0.84
N ARG A 205 8.34 30.77 1.14
CA ARG A 205 7.11 30.33 0.43
C ARG A 205 7.08 30.82 -1.02
N PRO A 206 6.32 30.18 -1.93
CA PRO A 206 6.30 30.56 -3.35
C PRO A 206 6.01 32.04 -3.63
N PHE A 207 5.07 32.65 -2.93
CA PHE A 207 4.76 34.08 -3.11
C PHE A 207 5.89 35.01 -2.65
N ARG A 208 6.78 34.54 -1.75
CA ARG A 208 8.01 35.24 -1.35
C ARG A 208 9.13 35.13 -2.41
N TRP A 209 9.06 34.11 -3.27
CA TRP A 209 9.95 33.96 -4.44
C TRP A 209 9.48 34.78 -5.64
N LYS A 210 8.18 35.02 -5.75
CA LYS A 210 7.52 35.68 -6.88
C LYS A 210 6.76 36.90 -6.41
N SER A 211 5.43 36.82 -6.39
CA SER A 211 4.55 37.88 -5.89
C SER A 211 3.30 37.26 -5.28
N ASN A 212 2.48 38.08 -4.62
CA ASN A 212 1.19 37.65 -4.08
C ASN A 212 0.18 37.21 -5.15
N SER A 213 0.43 37.47 -6.45
CA SER A 213 -0.46 37.05 -7.55
C SER A 213 -0.60 35.52 -7.66
N VAL A 214 0.36 34.75 -7.15
CA VAL A 214 0.28 33.28 -7.15
C VAL A 214 -0.66 32.75 -6.07
N ILE A 215 -1.09 33.59 -5.13
CA ILE A 215 -1.97 33.19 -4.02
C ILE A 215 -3.42 33.24 -4.48
N VAL A 216 -4.25 32.32 -3.97
CA VAL A 216 -5.71 32.44 -4.11
C VAL A 216 -6.17 33.76 -3.45
N PRO A 217 -6.92 34.64 -4.14
CA PRO A 217 -7.19 35.99 -3.63
C PRO A 217 -7.77 36.05 -2.22
N THR A 218 -8.68 35.13 -1.87
CA THR A 218 -9.31 35.02 -0.53
C THR A 218 -8.37 34.53 0.57
N LEU A 219 -7.13 34.19 0.22
CA LEU A 219 -6.08 33.78 1.16
C LEU A 219 -4.94 34.81 1.29
N VAL A 220 -4.96 35.91 0.53
CA VAL A 220 -3.97 36.99 0.67
C VAL A 220 -3.93 37.55 2.10
N PRO A 221 -5.06 37.74 2.83
CA PRO A 221 -5.03 38.16 4.23
C PRO A 221 -4.37 37.16 5.20
N ALA A 222 -4.10 35.93 4.76
CA ALA A 222 -3.43 34.91 5.58
C ALA A 222 -1.90 34.97 5.51
N ILE A 223 -1.32 35.85 4.68
CA ILE A 223 0.12 36.09 4.65
C ILE A 223 0.58 36.62 6.01
N ASN A 224 1.68 36.06 6.53
CA ASN A 224 2.27 36.60 7.75
C ASN A 224 2.94 37.95 7.42
N PRO A 225 2.66 39.03 8.15
CA PRO A 225 3.36 40.29 7.94
C PRO A 225 4.87 40.18 8.17
N ASP A 226 5.30 39.24 9.02
CA ASP A 226 6.70 38.92 9.27
C ASP A 226 7.16 37.74 8.38
N PRO A 227 7.95 38.00 7.32
CA PRO A 227 8.40 36.96 6.39
C PRO A 227 9.38 35.96 7.01
N SER A 228 9.95 36.25 8.18
CA SER A 228 10.78 35.27 8.92
C SER A 228 9.94 34.20 9.62
N LYS A 229 8.63 34.42 9.78
CA LYS A 229 7.71 33.54 10.52
C LYS A 229 6.81 32.70 9.63
N ASP A 230 7.00 32.73 8.32
CA ASP A 230 6.20 31.97 7.36
C ASP A 230 7.01 31.08 6.42
N GLY A 231 8.15 30.52 6.86
CA GLY A 231 8.94 29.57 6.05
C GLY A 231 8.10 28.48 5.38
N GLY A 232 8.44 28.14 4.13
CA GLY A 232 7.79 27.17 3.27
C GLY A 232 8.09 25.72 3.65
N PHE A 233 9.36 25.30 3.63
CA PHE A 233 9.76 23.90 3.77
C PHE A 233 10.01 23.49 5.24
N PRO A 234 9.45 22.36 5.72
CA PRO A 234 8.37 21.56 5.12
C PRO A 234 6.97 22.15 5.41
N SER A 235 5.95 21.70 4.69
CA SER A 235 4.56 22.11 4.92
C SER A 235 3.96 21.51 6.19
N GLY A 236 3.67 22.36 7.18
CA GLY A 236 3.03 21.96 8.44
C GLY A 236 1.59 21.48 8.28
N HIS A 237 0.83 22.08 7.35
CA HIS A 237 -0.54 21.66 7.03
C HIS A 237 -0.59 20.27 6.40
N THR A 238 0.33 19.99 5.47
CA THR A 238 0.48 18.66 4.89
C THR A 238 0.82 17.63 5.95
N ASN A 239 1.80 17.93 6.82
CA ASN A 239 2.16 17.07 7.94
C ASN A 239 0.96 16.77 8.86
N ALA A 240 0.21 17.79 9.27
CA ALA A 240 -0.98 17.62 10.13
C ALA A 240 -2.08 16.78 9.47
N ALA A 241 -2.28 16.93 8.16
CA ALA A 241 -3.23 16.14 7.39
C ALA A 241 -2.81 14.66 7.34
N TYR A 242 -1.56 14.37 7.01
CA TYR A 242 -1.04 13.00 6.98
C TYR A 242 -1.08 12.34 8.37
N LEU A 243 -0.71 13.05 9.45
CA LEU A 243 -0.81 12.51 10.80
C LEU A 243 -2.25 12.16 11.20
N SER A 244 -3.21 13.02 10.85
CA SER A 244 -4.64 12.74 11.06
C SER A 244 -5.09 11.52 10.26
N ALA A 245 -4.70 11.46 8.98
CA ALA A 245 -5.06 10.36 8.10
C ALA A 245 -4.45 9.04 8.55
N PHE A 246 -3.21 9.02 9.04
CA PHE A 246 -2.59 7.80 9.57
C PHE A 246 -3.26 7.32 10.85
N ALA A 247 -3.64 8.22 11.77
CA ALA A 247 -4.41 7.84 12.96
C ALA A 247 -5.76 7.22 12.56
N MET A 248 -6.50 7.89 11.68
CA MET A 248 -7.79 7.40 11.19
C MET A 248 -7.64 6.11 10.37
N ALA A 249 -6.61 5.98 9.54
CA ALA A 249 -6.38 4.79 8.71
C ALA A 249 -5.89 3.60 9.54
N TYR A 250 -5.17 3.85 10.65
CA TYR A 250 -4.89 2.81 11.64
C TYR A 250 -6.18 2.33 12.28
N ALA A 251 -7.04 3.25 12.71
CA ALA A 251 -8.32 2.94 13.32
C ALA A 251 -9.38 2.44 12.32
N ILE A 252 -9.28 2.74 11.03
CA ILE A 252 -10.30 2.45 9.99
C ILE A 252 -9.58 2.05 8.68
N PRO A 253 -8.79 0.95 8.67
CA PRO A 253 -8.06 0.48 7.50
C PRO A 253 -8.94 0.14 6.29
N GLU A 254 -10.25 -0.01 6.46
CA GLU A 254 -11.23 -0.15 5.39
C GLU A 254 -11.28 1.09 4.48
N ARG A 255 -10.80 2.24 4.98
CA ARG A 255 -10.70 3.54 4.28
C ARG A 255 -9.25 4.01 4.11
N TYR A 256 -8.28 3.11 4.19
CA TYR A 256 -6.86 3.45 4.27
C TYR A 256 -6.38 4.30 3.08
N GLN A 257 -6.69 3.85 1.86
CA GLN A 257 -6.23 4.48 0.63
C GLN A 257 -6.93 5.83 0.40
N GLU A 258 -8.21 5.92 0.75
CA GLU A 258 -9.05 7.11 0.63
C GLU A 258 -8.59 8.20 1.62
N LEU A 259 -8.31 7.84 2.88
CA LEU A 259 -7.77 8.76 3.88
C LEU A 259 -6.40 9.32 3.49
N LEU A 260 -5.50 8.46 3.00
CA LEU A 260 -4.19 8.89 2.51
C LEU A 260 -4.31 9.76 1.25
N THR A 261 -5.26 9.45 0.36
CA THR A 261 -5.56 10.27 -0.82
C THR A 261 -6.11 11.63 -0.43
N ARG A 262 -6.98 11.70 0.58
CA ARG A 262 -7.50 12.97 1.11
C ARG A 262 -6.40 13.83 1.73
N ALA A 263 -5.47 13.24 2.50
CA ALA A 263 -4.32 13.97 3.02
C ALA A 263 -3.39 14.47 1.89
N SER A 264 -3.21 13.67 0.85
CA SER A 264 -2.46 14.06 -0.35
C SER A 264 -3.12 15.22 -1.10
N GLU A 265 -4.45 15.18 -1.26
CA GLU A 265 -5.27 16.26 -1.84
C GLU A 265 -5.14 17.55 -1.03
N LEU A 266 -5.23 17.49 0.31
CA LEU A 266 -5.03 18.67 1.16
C LEU A 266 -3.65 19.29 0.96
N GLY A 267 -2.60 18.47 0.92
CA GLY A 267 -1.25 18.93 0.58
C GLY A 267 -1.19 19.62 -0.79
N HIS A 268 -1.81 19.02 -1.81
CA HIS A 268 -1.91 19.62 -3.14
C HIS A 268 -2.67 20.95 -3.14
N ASN A 269 -3.76 21.05 -2.38
CA ASN A 269 -4.52 22.29 -2.21
C ASN A 269 -3.68 23.42 -1.61
N ARG A 270 -2.60 23.12 -0.87
CA ARG A 270 -1.64 24.14 -0.40
C ARG A 270 -0.77 24.70 -1.53
N ILE A 271 -0.57 23.94 -2.59
CA ILE A 271 0.11 24.37 -3.82
C ILE A 271 -0.83 25.25 -4.64
N VAL A 272 -2.09 24.80 -4.82
CA VAL A 272 -3.14 25.59 -5.47
C VAL A 272 -3.35 26.94 -4.78
N ALA A 273 -3.33 26.94 -3.45
CA ALA A 273 -3.42 28.15 -2.62
C ALA A 273 -2.28 29.15 -2.86
N GLY A 274 -1.17 28.76 -3.49
CA GLY A 274 0.06 29.56 -3.58
C GLY A 274 0.89 29.59 -2.29
N MET A 275 0.43 28.88 -1.25
CA MET A 275 1.01 28.94 0.11
C MET A 275 2.22 28.03 0.28
N HIS A 276 2.32 26.94 -0.49
CA HIS A 276 3.40 25.97 -0.40
C HIS A 276 3.86 25.50 -1.78
N SER A 277 5.14 25.20 -1.90
CA SER A 277 5.70 24.57 -3.10
C SER A 277 5.49 23.05 -3.09
N PRO A 278 5.56 22.37 -4.25
CA PRO A 278 5.62 20.91 -4.32
C PRO A 278 6.64 20.27 -3.35
N LEU A 279 7.86 20.81 -3.26
CA LEU A 279 8.88 20.29 -2.34
C LEU A 279 8.48 20.48 -0.87
N ASP A 280 7.81 21.57 -0.50
CA ASP A 280 7.29 21.78 0.86
C ASP A 280 6.30 20.68 1.24
N VAL A 281 5.39 20.35 0.32
CA VAL A 281 4.35 19.34 0.49
C VAL A 281 4.95 17.94 0.54
N MET A 282 5.92 17.63 -0.33
CA MET A 282 6.68 16.38 -0.27
C MET A 282 7.39 16.23 1.08
N GLY A 283 8.08 17.27 1.56
CA GLY A 283 8.73 17.26 2.88
C GLY A 283 7.74 17.08 4.03
N GLY A 284 6.58 17.74 3.95
CA GLY A 284 5.49 17.60 4.92
C GLY A 284 4.93 16.17 5.00
N ARG A 285 4.78 15.50 3.85
CA ARG A 285 4.41 14.07 3.77
C ARG A 285 5.48 13.19 4.41
N VAL A 286 6.74 13.36 4.01
CA VAL A 286 7.87 12.53 4.49
C VAL A 286 7.95 12.57 6.02
N MET A 287 7.94 13.77 6.61
CA MET A 287 7.99 13.89 8.07
C MET A 287 6.74 13.33 8.74
N GLY A 288 5.54 13.55 8.18
CA GLY A 288 4.29 13.04 8.74
C GLY A 288 4.25 11.51 8.75
N THR A 289 4.78 10.86 7.71
CA THR A 289 4.92 9.40 7.65
C THR A 289 5.89 8.86 8.71
N ALA A 290 7.07 9.47 8.85
CA ALA A 290 8.07 9.06 9.83
C ALA A 290 7.54 9.22 11.28
N LEU A 291 6.92 10.37 11.57
CA LEU A 291 6.29 10.65 12.86
C LEU A 291 5.14 9.69 13.17
N ALA A 292 4.23 9.44 12.22
CA ALA A 292 3.13 8.51 12.41
C ALA A 292 3.64 7.11 12.77
N ALA A 293 4.64 6.59 12.04
CA ALA A 293 5.22 5.29 12.32
C ALA A 293 5.89 5.25 13.71
N ALA A 294 6.66 6.28 14.06
CA ALA A 294 7.32 6.36 15.36
C ALA A 294 6.29 6.38 16.52
N ILE A 295 5.24 7.20 16.41
CA ILE A 295 4.22 7.37 17.45
C ILE A 295 3.35 6.12 17.57
N LEU A 296 2.90 5.52 16.46
CA LEU A 296 2.08 4.30 16.47
C LEU A 296 2.85 3.07 16.99
N SER A 297 4.18 3.08 16.86
CA SER A 297 5.05 2.01 17.34
C SER A 297 5.66 2.27 18.72
N ASP A 298 5.35 3.42 19.36
CA ASP A 298 5.71 3.68 20.75
C ASP A 298 4.83 2.81 21.66
N PRO A 299 5.40 1.94 22.52
CA PRO A 299 4.64 1.12 23.46
C PRO A 299 3.68 1.91 24.35
N ALA A 300 3.96 3.19 24.64
CA ALA A 300 3.08 4.06 25.41
C ALA A 300 1.70 4.24 24.76
N ASN A 301 1.61 4.09 23.43
CA ASN A 301 0.39 4.30 22.66
C ASN A 301 -0.33 2.99 22.31
N GLU A 302 0.22 1.83 22.70
CA GLU A 302 -0.27 0.51 22.32
C GLU A 302 -1.73 0.28 22.74
N ARG A 303 -2.08 0.67 23.97
CA ARG A 303 -3.45 0.56 24.49
C ARG A 303 -4.41 1.45 23.70
N LEU A 304 -4.04 2.70 23.45
CA LEU A 304 -4.89 3.68 22.78
C LEU A 304 -5.15 3.28 21.33
N LYS A 305 -4.12 2.92 20.56
CA LYS A 305 -4.31 2.55 19.15
C LYS A 305 -5.17 1.29 18.99
N LYS A 306 -5.02 0.31 19.88
CA LYS A 306 -5.90 -0.88 19.93
C LYS A 306 -7.34 -0.53 20.29
N ALA A 307 -7.53 0.36 21.27
CA ALA A 307 -8.86 0.83 21.65
C ALA A 307 -9.54 1.60 20.50
N ALA A 308 -8.82 2.48 19.80
CA ALA A 308 -9.33 3.19 18.63
C ALA A 308 -9.72 2.24 17.49
N TYR A 309 -8.89 1.23 17.20
CA TYR A 309 -9.20 0.20 16.22
C TYR A 309 -10.47 -0.57 16.63
N ALA A 310 -10.58 -1.04 17.88
CA ALA A 310 -11.76 -1.76 18.34
C ALA A 310 -13.03 -0.90 18.31
N GLU A 311 -12.93 0.37 18.73
CA GLU A 311 -14.01 1.34 18.75
C GLU A 311 -14.59 1.58 17.35
N ALA A 312 -13.74 1.72 16.34
CA ALA A 312 -14.19 1.87 14.96
C ALA A 312 -15.07 0.69 14.51
N ARG A 313 -14.72 -0.55 14.86
CA ARG A 313 -15.49 -1.75 14.46
C ARG A 313 -16.83 -1.83 15.17
N SER A 314 -16.84 -1.56 16.48
CA SER A 314 -18.04 -1.76 17.28
C SER A 314 -19.04 -0.61 17.15
N LYS A 315 -18.56 0.62 16.88
CA LYS A 315 -19.39 1.82 16.89
C LYS A 315 -19.55 2.48 15.53
N LEU A 316 -18.47 2.63 14.76
CA LEU A 316 -18.51 3.42 13.51
C LEU A 316 -18.91 2.56 12.31
N LEU A 317 -18.25 1.42 12.12
CA LEU A 317 -18.45 0.54 10.97
C LEU A 317 -19.75 -0.28 11.03
N THR A 318 -20.50 -0.19 12.14
CA THR A 318 -21.85 -0.73 12.28
C THR A 318 -22.93 0.24 11.79
N GLN A 319 -22.58 1.50 11.54
CA GLN A 319 -23.51 2.53 11.09
C GLN A 319 -23.54 2.63 9.56
N THR A 320 -24.66 3.10 9.02
CA THR A 320 -24.80 3.41 7.60
C THR A 320 -24.44 4.87 7.35
N GLY A 321 -23.45 5.08 6.49
CA GLY A 321 -23.07 6.41 6.04
C GLY A 321 -23.79 6.81 4.75
N THR A 322 -24.14 8.09 4.61
CA THR A 322 -24.88 8.62 3.44
C THR A 322 -24.18 9.80 2.76
N ALA A 323 -23.06 10.27 3.31
CA ALA A 323 -22.29 11.36 2.71
C ALA A 323 -21.75 10.95 1.33
N GLU A 324 -21.52 11.94 0.46
CA GLU A 324 -20.89 11.70 -0.83
C GLU A 324 -19.49 11.11 -0.65
N ASP A 325 -19.18 10.04 -1.39
CA ASP A 325 -17.84 9.46 -1.42
C ASP A 325 -17.01 9.98 -2.61
N ARG A 326 -16.39 11.15 -2.42
CA ARG A 326 -15.47 11.76 -3.41
C ARG A 326 -14.26 10.87 -3.75
N PHE A 327 -13.99 9.86 -2.94
CA PHE A 327 -12.86 8.94 -3.08
C PHE A 327 -13.32 7.51 -3.43
N SER A 328 -14.53 7.34 -3.97
CA SER A 328 -15.03 6.02 -4.39
C SER A 328 -14.31 5.43 -5.61
N ASP A 329 -13.72 6.26 -6.47
CA ASP A 329 -12.94 5.81 -7.64
C ASP A 329 -11.49 5.47 -7.25
N TYR A 330 -11.24 4.17 -7.08
CA TYR A 330 -9.91 3.63 -6.79
C TYR A 330 -8.84 4.02 -7.83
N HIS A 331 -9.16 3.99 -9.13
CA HIS A 331 -8.17 4.26 -10.17
C HIS A 331 -7.79 5.74 -10.22
N ALA A 332 -8.76 6.63 -10.04
CA ALA A 332 -8.52 8.06 -9.90
C ALA A 332 -7.65 8.35 -8.67
N ASN A 333 -8.00 7.76 -7.52
CA ASN A 333 -7.23 7.92 -6.28
C ASN A 333 -5.77 7.45 -6.45
N LYS A 334 -5.56 6.26 -7.01
CA LYS A 334 -4.22 5.72 -7.27
C LYS A 334 -3.41 6.65 -8.16
N LYS A 335 -3.98 7.06 -9.30
CA LYS A 335 -3.31 7.95 -10.25
C LYS A 335 -2.90 9.26 -9.58
N GLN A 336 -3.81 9.89 -8.85
CA GLN A 336 -3.54 11.16 -8.17
C GLN A 336 -2.51 11.01 -7.05
N TYR A 337 -2.66 10.01 -6.18
CA TYR A 337 -1.72 9.80 -5.07
C TYR A 337 -0.31 9.54 -5.57
N ILE A 338 -0.14 8.63 -6.54
CA ILE A 338 1.17 8.29 -7.12
C ILE A 338 1.79 9.51 -7.81
N GLN A 339 1.01 10.28 -8.56
CA GLN A 339 1.50 11.50 -9.19
C GLN A 339 1.97 12.53 -8.16
N ARG A 340 1.30 12.64 -7.02
CA ARG A 340 1.64 13.58 -5.92
C ARG A 340 2.79 13.09 -5.02
N LEU A 341 3.25 11.84 -5.16
CA LEU A 341 4.45 11.38 -4.45
C LEU A 341 5.71 12.14 -4.88
N THR A 342 5.78 12.52 -6.15
CA THR A 342 6.91 13.23 -6.76
C THR A 342 6.52 14.55 -7.43
N TYR A 343 5.23 14.84 -7.58
CA TYR A 343 4.71 15.97 -8.35
C TYR A 343 5.27 16.08 -9.77
N GLY A 344 5.72 14.97 -10.35
CA GLY A 344 6.32 14.94 -11.69
C GLY A 344 7.75 15.48 -11.76
N PHE A 345 8.45 15.66 -10.63
CA PHE A 345 9.91 15.85 -10.68
C PHE A 345 10.58 14.59 -11.23
N GLY A 346 11.55 14.79 -12.12
CA GLY A 346 12.46 13.73 -12.56
C GLY A 346 13.47 13.35 -11.46
N GLN A 347 14.16 12.24 -11.69
CA GLN A 347 15.30 11.84 -10.85
C GLN A 347 16.50 12.74 -11.16
N ILE A 348 17.11 13.29 -10.12
CA ILE A 348 18.28 14.19 -10.19
C ILE A 348 19.61 13.45 -10.03
N HIS A 349 19.54 12.15 -9.70
CA HIS A 349 20.67 11.22 -9.66
C HIS A 349 20.23 9.84 -10.18
N ARG A 350 21.19 8.99 -10.57
CA ARG A 350 20.89 7.63 -11.05
C ARG A 350 20.17 6.79 -9.98
N PRO A 351 19.11 6.03 -10.32
CA PRO A 351 18.30 5.27 -9.37
C PRO A 351 18.93 3.94 -8.96
N THR A 352 20.17 3.97 -8.49
CA THR A 352 20.94 2.76 -8.17
C THR A 352 20.79 2.31 -6.72
N LYS A 353 20.23 3.14 -5.83
CA LYS A 353 20.05 2.77 -4.43
C LYS A 353 18.87 1.80 -4.28
N PRO A 354 19.08 0.62 -3.65
CA PRO A 354 18.01 -0.30 -3.30
C PRO A 354 16.93 0.38 -2.46
N MET A 355 15.72 -0.18 -2.45
CA MET A 355 14.69 0.25 -1.51
C MET A 355 15.08 -0.14 -0.09
N ALA A 356 15.06 0.82 0.83
CA ALA A 356 15.29 0.60 2.25
C ALA A 356 13.96 0.74 3.01
N VAL A 357 13.73 -0.11 4.01
CA VAL A 357 12.53 0.00 4.84
C VAL A 357 12.94 0.53 6.21
N PRO A 358 12.47 1.73 6.62
CA PRO A 358 12.83 2.31 7.90
C PRO A 358 12.47 1.42 9.09
N LYS A 359 13.17 1.59 10.21
CA LYS A 359 12.88 0.85 11.45
C LYS A 359 11.44 1.17 11.91
N ARG A 360 10.68 0.13 12.27
CA ARG A 360 9.26 0.17 12.70
C ARG A 360 8.24 0.64 11.66
N ALA A 361 8.62 0.85 10.39
CA ALA A 361 7.67 1.27 9.35
C ALA A 361 6.52 0.27 9.11
N GLU A 362 6.70 -1.00 9.44
CA GLU A 362 5.65 -2.03 9.34
C GLU A 362 4.37 -1.73 10.12
N VAL A 363 4.43 -0.87 11.14
CA VAL A 363 3.26 -0.44 11.91
C VAL A 363 2.24 0.31 11.04
N LEU A 364 2.70 0.97 9.97
CA LEU A 364 1.85 1.71 9.04
C LEU A 364 0.88 0.80 8.27
N LEU A 365 1.13 -0.52 8.26
CA LEU A 365 0.30 -1.53 7.60
C LEU A 365 -0.34 -2.49 8.62
N GLU A 366 -0.18 -2.25 9.92
CA GLU A 366 -0.49 -3.20 10.98
C GLU A 366 -1.97 -3.64 10.93
N THR A 367 -2.88 -2.69 10.89
CA THR A 367 -4.31 -2.94 10.87
C THR A 367 -4.86 -3.16 9.46
N ARG A 368 -4.14 -2.70 8.42
CA ARG A 368 -4.46 -3.00 7.02
C ARG A 368 -4.23 -4.47 6.69
N PHE A 369 -3.16 -5.07 7.20
CA PHE A 369 -2.86 -6.49 7.04
C PHE A 369 -2.69 -7.19 8.40
N PRO A 370 -3.79 -7.41 9.14
CA PRO A 370 -3.69 -7.92 10.50
C PRO A 370 -3.34 -9.42 10.55
N TYR A 371 -3.43 -10.11 9.41
CA TYR A 371 -3.05 -11.53 9.24
C TYR A 371 -1.60 -11.73 8.78
N LEU A 372 -0.84 -10.65 8.53
CA LEU A 372 0.57 -10.70 8.16
C LEU A 372 1.46 -10.31 9.35
N ASP A 373 2.62 -10.93 9.47
CA ASP A 373 3.61 -10.54 10.48
C ASP A 373 4.43 -9.31 10.04
N ASN A 374 5.28 -8.81 10.96
CA ASN A 374 6.13 -7.65 10.69
C ASN A 374 7.10 -7.90 9.53
N THR A 375 7.63 -9.11 9.38
CA THR A 375 8.54 -9.45 8.26
C THR A 375 7.83 -9.29 6.93
N GLN A 376 6.61 -9.80 6.84
CA GLN A 376 5.78 -9.73 5.64
C GLN A 376 5.39 -8.29 5.29
N ARG A 377 4.97 -7.49 6.28
CA ARG A 377 4.66 -6.07 6.06
C ARG A 377 5.89 -5.27 5.60
N ARG A 378 7.08 -5.58 6.10
CA ARG A 378 8.33 -4.96 5.62
C ARG A 378 8.63 -5.34 4.16
N TRP A 379 8.38 -6.59 3.76
CA TRP A 379 8.51 -6.97 2.34
C TRP A 379 7.51 -6.26 1.43
N ILE A 380 6.28 -6.01 1.89
CA ILE A 380 5.31 -5.19 1.15
C ILE A 380 5.88 -3.78 0.93
N LEU A 381 6.35 -3.11 1.99
CA LEU A 381 6.95 -1.78 1.89
C LEU A 381 8.17 -1.76 0.96
N ALA A 382 9.04 -2.77 1.05
CA ALA A 382 10.23 -2.87 0.21
C ALA A 382 9.92 -3.05 -1.27
N THR A 383 8.86 -3.79 -1.60
CA THR A 383 8.53 -4.19 -2.98
C THR A 383 7.58 -3.22 -3.68
N THR A 384 7.02 -2.27 -2.96
CA THR A 384 6.13 -1.22 -3.48
C THR A 384 6.75 0.16 -3.47
N GLY A 385 7.88 0.35 -2.77
CA GLY A 385 8.55 1.64 -2.67
C GLY A 385 9.06 2.19 -4.01
N LEU A 386 9.16 3.51 -4.08
CA LEU A 386 9.63 4.24 -5.26
C LEU A 386 11.10 3.96 -5.56
N PRO A 387 11.56 4.08 -6.81
CA PRO A 387 13.00 4.08 -7.11
C PRO A 387 13.68 5.31 -6.49
N SER A 388 14.99 5.23 -6.29
CA SER A 388 15.80 6.33 -5.74
C SER A 388 16.02 7.46 -6.74
N GLY A 389 16.64 8.55 -6.31
CA GLY A 389 17.12 9.63 -7.15
C GLY A 389 16.16 10.82 -7.28
N TYR A 390 14.96 10.77 -6.72
CA TYR A 390 14.06 11.93 -6.68
C TYR A 390 14.54 12.99 -5.67
N PRO A 391 14.28 14.28 -5.92
CA PRO A 391 14.60 15.33 -4.95
C PRO A 391 13.86 15.07 -3.63
N VAL A 392 14.54 15.30 -2.51
CA VAL A 392 14.01 15.16 -1.12
C VAL A 392 13.71 13.73 -0.66
N LEU A 393 13.44 12.78 -1.56
CA LEU A 393 12.92 11.46 -1.16
C LEU A 393 14.00 10.43 -0.76
N ASP A 394 15.27 10.67 -1.09
CA ASP A 394 16.40 9.78 -0.77
C ASP A 394 16.97 10.06 0.64
N ASP A 395 16.13 10.07 1.67
CA ASP A 395 16.58 10.17 3.07
C ASP A 395 17.36 8.91 3.50
N ALA A 396 18.09 9.02 4.61
CA ALA A 396 18.99 7.97 5.06
C ALA A 396 18.30 6.64 5.43
N GLU A 397 17.04 6.71 5.89
CA GLU A 397 16.29 5.53 6.36
C GLU A 397 15.31 4.99 5.30
N GLY A 398 14.91 5.81 4.33
CA GLY A 398 14.01 5.46 3.23
C GLY A 398 12.55 5.86 3.43
N TRP A 399 12.25 6.77 4.36
CA TRP A 399 10.89 7.26 4.62
C TRP A 399 10.23 7.91 3.40
N GLY A 400 10.97 8.73 2.65
CA GLY A 400 10.43 9.51 1.54
C GLY A 400 10.03 8.67 0.32
N ARG A 401 10.61 7.48 0.20
CA ARG A 401 10.36 6.54 -0.90
C ARG A 401 9.24 5.55 -0.63
N LEU A 402 8.60 5.58 0.55
CA LEU A 402 7.44 4.74 0.82
C LEU A 402 6.25 5.16 -0.05
N ASP A 403 5.70 4.19 -0.79
CA ASP A 403 4.43 4.29 -1.51
C ASP A 403 3.37 3.47 -0.77
N LEU A 404 2.68 4.13 0.16
CA LEU A 404 1.71 3.47 1.04
C LEU A 404 0.37 3.18 0.35
N PHE A 405 0.07 3.85 -0.76
CA PHE A 405 -1.12 3.54 -1.54
C PHE A 405 -0.95 2.19 -2.21
N SER A 406 0.16 1.97 -2.91
CA SER A 406 0.47 0.66 -3.49
C SER A 406 0.71 -0.39 -2.40
N ALA A 407 1.37 -0.05 -1.29
CA ALA A 407 1.56 -1.00 -0.19
C ALA A 407 0.23 -1.55 0.38
N ALA A 408 -0.81 -0.73 0.46
CA ALA A 408 -2.15 -1.15 0.93
C ALA A 408 -2.87 -2.13 -0.03
N ASP A 409 -2.35 -2.32 -1.25
CA ASP A 409 -2.80 -3.34 -2.22
C ASP A 409 -1.98 -4.65 -2.15
N GLY A 410 -1.11 -4.81 -1.15
CA GLY A 410 -0.34 -6.02 -0.91
C GLY A 410 1.06 -5.99 -1.52
N TYR A 411 1.66 -7.17 -1.74
CA TYR A 411 3.04 -7.27 -2.24
C TYR A 411 3.20 -6.70 -3.65
N GLY A 412 4.32 -6.03 -3.95
CA GLY A 412 4.72 -5.72 -5.33
C GLY A 412 5.54 -6.84 -5.98
N ALA A 413 6.21 -7.67 -5.16
CA ALA A 413 6.94 -8.84 -5.62
C ALA A 413 7.10 -9.89 -4.52
N PHE A 414 7.13 -11.16 -4.90
CA PHE A 414 7.58 -12.25 -4.05
C PHE A 414 9.08 -12.49 -4.30
N ALA A 415 9.94 -11.76 -3.60
CA ALA A 415 11.39 -11.99 -3.64
C ALA A 415 11.79 -13.35 -3.00
N LYS A 416 10.92 -13.87 -2.14
CA LYS A 416 11.02 -15.16 -1.43
C LYS A 416 9.63 -15.77 -1.31
N ASP A 417 9.57 -17.03 -0.91
CA ASP A 417 8.30 -17.70 -0.62
C ASP A 417 7.51 -16.96 0.48
N VAL A 418 6.22 -16.76 0.23
CA VAL A 418 5.28 -16.09 1.13
C VAL A 418 4.23 -17.10 1.56
N THR A 419 4.00 -17.22 2.87
CA THR A 419 2.87 -17.97 3.42
C THR A 419 1.87 -17.03 4.07
N VAL A 420 0.61 -17.11 3.66
CA VAL A 420 -0.49 -16.30 4.18
C VAL A 420 -1.47 -17.20 4.92
N THR A 421 -1.68 -16.94 6.21
CA THR A 421 -2.63 -17.68 7.05
C THR A 421 -3.75 -16.75 7.48
N MET A 422 -4.96 -16.97 6.96
CA MET A 422 -6.14 -16.13 7.20
C MET A 422 -7.20 -16.89 8.01
N ASP A 423 -7.93 -16.20 8.87
CA ASP A 423 -8.87 -16.79 9.82
C ASP A 423 -10.24 -16.12 9.68
N SER A 424 -11.18 -16.84 9.08
CA SER A 424 -12.53 -16.35 8.84
C SER A 424 -13.30 -16.02 10.13
N SER A 425 -12.99 -16.68 11.24
CA SER A 425 -13.70 -16.47 12.52
C SER A 425 -13.44 -15.09 13.13
N LYS A 426 -12.35 -14.42 12.72
CA LYS A 426 -11.97 -13.09 13.23
C LYS A 426 -12.60 -11.93 12.45
N GLY A 427 -13.31 -12.20 11.36
CA GLY A 427 -13.96 -11.17 10.53
C GLY A 427 -12.98 -10.20 9.87
N GLY A 428 -13.52 -9.16 9.22
CA GLY A 428 -12.76 -8.10 8.54
C GLY A 428 -11.66 -8.65 7.61
N PHE A 429 -10.49 -8.01 7.63
CA PHE A 429 -9.34 -8.43 6.83
C PHE A 429 -8.73 -9.78 7.24
N HIS A 430 -9.01 -10.30 8.44
CA HIS A 430 -8.61 -11.68 8.75
C HIS A 430 -9.41 -12.71 7.95
N ALA A 431 -10.67 -12.38 7.63
CA ALA A 431 -11.57 -13.27 6.92
C ALA A 431 -11.48 -13.13 5.41
N LEU A 432 -11.40 -11.91 4.90
CA LEU A 432 -11.34 -11.62 3.47
C LEU A 432 -10.46 -10.41 3.20
N ASP A 433 -9.53 -10.54 2.26
CA ASP A 433 -8.75 -9.42 1.74
C ASP A 433 -8.47 -9.59 0.23
N ARG A 434 -8.04 -8.50 -0.40
CA ARG A 434 -7.70 -8.42 -1.83
C ARG A 434 -6.35 -7.76 -2.03
N TRP A 435 -5.55 -8.33 -2.93
CA TRP A 435 -4.28 -7.76 -3.38
C TRP A 435 -4.38 -7.36 -4.84
N ARG A 436 -4.10 -6.08 -5.13
CA ARG A 436 -4.30 -5.48 -6.47
C ARG A 436 -3.03 -5.14 -7.22
N ASN A 437 -1.88 -5.24 -6.56
CA ASN A 437 -0.62 -5.02 -7.24
C ASN A 437 -0.33 -6.11 -8.26
N ASP A 438 0.38 -5.74 -9.33
CA ASP A 438 0.97 -6.70 -10.25
C ASP A 438 2.18 -7.35 -9.58
N ILE A 439 2.00 -8.54 -9.03
CA ILE A 439 3.01 -9.20 -8.22
C ILE A 439 4.01 -9.93 -9.11
N SER A 440 5.28 -9.54 -9.01
CA SER A 440 6.41 -10.16 -9.73
C SER A 440 7.29 -11.04 -8.81
N GLY A 441 8.44 -11.51 -9.29
CA GLY A 441 9.45 -12.21 -8.48
C GLY A 441 9.46 -13.74 -8.61
N THR A 442 10.43 -14.38 -7.96
CA THR A 442 10.68 -15.82 -8.09
C THR A 442 10.08 -16.66 -6.96
N GLY A 443 9.55 -16.02 -5.92
CA GLY A 443 8.95 -16.67 -4.75
C GLY A 443 7.58 -17.29 -5.03
N LYS A 444 7.26 -18.32 -4.23
CA LYS A 444 5.96 -19.00 -4.22
C LYS A 444 4.97 -18.35 -3.25
N LEU A 445 3.69 -18.34 -3.59
CA LEU A 445 2.60 -18.04 -2.65
C LEU A 445 2.02 -19.31 -2.04
N THR A 446 1.90 -19.39 -0.71
CA THR A 446 1.19 -20.46 0.00
C THR A 446 0.02 -19.90 0.80
N LYS A 447 -1.21 -20.28 0.47
CA LYS A 447 -2.44 -19.89 1.17
C LYS A 447 -2.88 -20.95 2.18
N LYS A 448 -3.03 -20.55 3.44
CA LYS A 448 -3.46 -21.36 4.60
C LYS A 448 -4.59 -20.68 5.37
N GLY A 449 -5.16 -21.41 6.33
CA GLY A 449 -6.26 -20.94 7.17
C GLY A 449 -7.58 -20.79 6.40
N THR A 450 -8.66 -20.58 7.15
CA THR A 450 -10.04 -20.62 6.66
C THR A 450 -10.49 -19.40 5.87
N GLY A 451 -9.79 -18.26 5.97
CA GLY A 451 -10.15 -17.04 5.24
C GLY A 451 -9.91 -17.10 3.73
N ALA A 452 -10.30 -16.03 3.03
CA ALA A 452 -10.21 -15.87 1.58
C ALA A 452 -9.23 -14.75 1.19
N LEU A 453 -8.38 -15.00 0.20
CA LEU A 453 -7.52 -13.98 -0.43
C LEU A 453 -7.88 -13.86 -1.90
N LYS A 454 -8.11 -12.64 -2.38
CA LYS A 454 -8.32 -12.32 -3.80
C LYS A 454 -7.05 -11.74 -4.42
N LEU A 455 -6.71 -12.18 -5.62
CA LEU A 455 -5.61 -11.64 -6.41
C LEU A 455 -6.17 -10.96 -7.66
N GLU A 456 -6.17 -9.62 -7.66
CA GLU A 456 -6.75 -8.77 -8.71
C GLU A 456 -5.69 -8.28 -9.72
N GLY A 457 -4.39 -8.34 -9.37
CA GLY A 457 -3.30 -7.88 -10.24
C GLY A 457 -2.92 -8.87 -11.35
N ASN A 458 -2.32 -8.37 -12.43
CA ASN A 458 -1.77 -9.15 -13.53
C ASN A 458 -0.40 -9.74 -13.15
N ASN A 459 -0.44 -10.80 -12.36
CA ASN A 459 0.75 -11.33 -11.71
C ASN A 459 1.70 -12.04 -12.68
N THR A 460 3.00 -11.94 -12.39
CA THR A 460 4.10 -12.54 -13.17
C THR A 460 5.06 -13.39 -12.35
N TYR A 461 4.83 -13.53 -11.04
CA TYR A 461 5.69 -14.33 -10.18
C TYR A 461 5.80 -15.78 -10.69
N SER A 462 7.01 -16.36 -10.57
CA SER A 462 7.34 -17.65 -11.18
C SER A 462 7.44 -18.81 -10.20
N GLY A 463 7.46 -18.57 -8.89
CA GLY A 463 7.61 -19.61 -7.87
C GLY A 463 6.37 -20.50 -7.69
N GLY A 464 5.25 -20.14 -8.32
CA GLY A 464 3.99 -20.87 -8.28
C GLY A 464 3.11 -20.55 -7.07
N THR A 465 2.01 -21.29 -6.97
CA THR A 465 0.94 -21.07 -5.99
C THR A 465 0.53 -22.38 -5.35
N ARG A 466 0.41 -22.38 -4.03
CA ARG A 466 -0.03 -23.52 -3.23
C ARG A 466 -1.19 -23.12 -2.35
N ILE A 467 -2.29 -23.87 -2.43
CA ILE A 467 -3.48 -23.68 -1.60
C ILE A 467 -3.60 -24.89 -0.69
N ASP A 468 -3.34 -24.71 0.61
CA ASP A 468 -3.51 -25.76 1.60
C ASP A 468 -4.90 -25.70 2.26
N GLN A 469 -5.45 -24.50 2.49
CA GLN A 469 -6.74 -24.27 3.14
C GLN A 469 -7.38 -22.93 2.73
N GLY A 470 -8.69 -22.80 2.97
CA GLY A 470 -9.47 -21.60 2.70
C GLY A 470 -9.67 -21.36 1.21
N THR A 471 -9.88 -20.11 0.81
CA THR A 471 -10.11 -19.74 -0.59
C THR A 471 -8.97 -18.87 -1.11
N LEU A 472 -8.51 -19.19 -2.32
CA LEU A 472 -7.70 -18.28 -3.13
C LEU A 472 -8.49 -18.00 -4.41
N GLU A 473 -8.85 -16.74 -4.60
CA GLU A 473 -9.65 -16.26 -5.74
C GLU A 473 -8.75 -15.50 -6.72
N GLY A 474 -8.88 -15.80 -8.01
CA GLY A 474 -8.19 -15.10 -9.09
C GLY A 474 -9.15 -14.21 -9.86
N ASP A 475 -8.92 -12.91 -9.80
CA ASP A 475 -9.77 -11.85 -10.36
C ASP A 475 -9.12 -11.20 -11.60
N SER A 476 -8.02 -11.76 -12.09
CA SER A 476 -7.37 -11.33 -13.32
C SER A 476 -6.90 -12.51 -14.17
N LYS A 477 -6.69 -12.24 -15.47
CA LYS A 477 -6.28 -13.24 -16.46
C LYS A 477 -5.02 -14.01 -16.05
N THR A 478 -4.08 -13.39 -15.33
CA THR A 478 -2.83 -14.02 -14.89
C THR A 478 -2.67 -13.97 -13.37
N ALA A 479 -3.77 -13.98 -12.62
CA ALA A 479 -3.77 -13.85 -11.15
C ALA A 479 -2.83 -14.85 -10.43
N PHE A 480 -2.60 -16.04 -10.98
CA PHE A 480 -1.72 -17.05 -10.38
C PHE A 480 -0.28 -17.06 -10.92
N GLY A 481 0.13 -16.01 -11.63
CA GLY A 481 1.50 -15.87 -12.13
C GLY A 481 1.86 -16.86 -13.24
N ARG A 482 3.16 -17.15 -13.37
CA ARG A 482 3.71 -17.99 -14.44
C ARG A 482 3.97 -19.45 -14.02
N GLY A 483 3.99 -19.71 -12.71
CA GLY A 483 4.36 -21.01 -12.16
C GLY A 483 3.22 -22.03 -12.09
N ASP A 484 3.52 -23.16 -11.46
CA ASP A 484 2.57 -24.23 -11.13
C ASP A 484 1.54 -23.77 -10.10
N VAL A 485 0.33 -24.32 -10.17
CA VAL A 485 -0.72 -24.16 -9.15
C VAL A 485 -1.07 -25.52 -8.54
N SER A 486 -0.97 -25.61 -7.21
CA SER A 486 -1.28 -26.82 -6.44
C SER A 486 -2.38 -26.56 -5.40
N ASN A 487 -3.51 -27.25 -5.52
CA ASN A 487 -4.59 -27.22 -4.54
C ASN A 487 -4.60 -28.50 -3.70
N ASN A 488 -4.11 -28.41 -2.46
CA ASN A 488 -3.95 -29.55 -1.55
C ASN A 488 -5.16 -29.77 -0.63
N GLY A 489 -6.04 -28.79 -0.48
CA GLY A 489 -7.20 -28.91 0.41
C GLY A 489 -8.04 -27.63 0.58
N GLY A 490 -7.85 -26.62 -0.25
CA GLY A 490 -8.67 -25.41 -0.24
C GLY A 490 -9.56 -25.30 -1.48
N THR A 491 -10.07 -24.09 -1.70
CA THR A 491 -10.81 -23.72 -2.91
C THR A 491 -9.94 -22.80 -3.76
N LEU A 492 -9.64 -23.22 -4.99
CA LEU A 492 -9.15 -22.31 -6.03
C LEU A 492 -10.35 -21.80 -6.80
N LYS A 493 -10.59 -20.50 -6.78
CA LYS A 493 -11.74 -19.88 -7.44
C LYS A 493 -11.29 -19.01 -8.60
N GLU A 494 -11.92 -19.23 -9.74
CA GLU A 494 -11.80 -18.40 -10.94
C GLU A 494 -12.98 -17.42 -10.96
N GLU A 495 -12.69 -16.13 -11.06
CA GLU A 495 -13.69 -15.06 -10.97
C GLU A 495 -13.42 -13.96 -12.01
N VAL A 496 -12.99 -14.35 -13.22
CA VAL A 496 -12.68 -13.45 -14.34
C VAL A 496 -13.75 -13.59 -15.42
N SER A 497 -14.21 -12.49 -16.02
CA SER A 497 -14.96 -12.58 -17.28
C SER A 497 -13.99 -12.90 -18.41
N GLY A 498 -14.15 -14.07 -19.02
CA GLY A 498 -13.27 -14.60 -20.05
C GLY A 498 -12.25 -15.60 -19.51
N LYS A 499 -11.02 -15.52 -20.01
CA LYS A 499 -10.00 -16.54 -19.77
C LYS A 499 -9.17 -16.21 -18.52
N LEU A 500 -9.11 -17.15 -17.57
CA LEU A 500 -8.06 -17.22 -16.55
C LEU A 500 -6.95 -18.19 -16.99
N ILE A 501 -5.70 -17.84 -16.74
CA ILE A 501 -4.52 -18.63 -17.12
C ILE A 501 -3.79 -19.15 -15.89
N ILE A 502 -3.56 -20.46 -15.86
CA ILE A 502 -2.52 -21.10 -15.05
C ILE A 502 -1.28 -21.26 -15.93
N GLY A 503 -0.20 -20.59 -15.53
CA GLY A 503 1.03 -20.49 -16.33
C GLY A 503 1.82 -21.80 -16.47
N GLY A 504 1.80 -22.64 -15.43
CA GLY A 504 2.45 -23.94 -15.39
C GLY A 504 1.47 -25.12 -15.29
N ASP A 505 1.87 -26.15 -14.55
CA ASP A 505 1.01 -27.30 -14.26
C ASP A 505 -0.07 -26.95 -13.24
N TYR A 506 -1.20 -27.64 -13.32
CA TYR A 506 -2.25 -27.62 -12.31
C TYR A 506 -2.37 -28.98 -11.62
N LYS A 507 -2.37 -29.01 -10.28
CA LYS A 507 -2.49 -30.23 -9.48
C LYS A 507 -3.53 -30.04 -8.38
N GLN A 508 -4.57 -30.87 -8.36
CA GLN A 508 -5.58 -30.90 -7.29
C GLN A 508 -5.56 -32.23 -6.53
N SER A 509 -5.63 -32.14 -5.20
CA SER A 509 -5.80 -33.30 -4.31
C SER A 509 -7.27 -33.72 -4.22
N ALA A 510 -7.54 -34.87 -3.57
CA ALA A 510 -8.92 -35.33 -3.35
C ALA A 510 -9.73 -34.40 -2.42
N LYS A 511 -9.07 -33.53 -1.65
CA LYS A 511 -9.69 -32.57 -0.73
C LYS A 511 -9.89 -31.18 -1.36
N GLY A 512 -9.30 -30.93 -2.53
CA GLY A 512 -9.38 -29.64 -3.19
C GLY A 512 -10.69 -29.44 -3.94
N ILE A 513 -11.11 -28.17 -4.02
CA ILE A 513 -12.22 -27.69 -4.84
C ILE A 513 -11.67 -26.73 -5.88
N LEU A 514 -11.99 -26.97 -7.15
CA LEU A 514 -11.85 -25.97 -8.22
C LEU A 514 -13.22 -25.37 -8.47
N GLU A 515 -13.37 -24.06 -8.30
CA GLU A 515 -14.61 -23.34 -8.60
C GLU A 515 -14.42 -22.47 -9.85
N LEU A 516 -15.26 -22.68 -10.86
CA LEU A 516 -15.31 -21.86 -12.08
C LEU A 516 -16.59 -21.05 -12.09
N ASN A 517 -16.51 -19.75 -12.37
CA ASN A 517 -17.67 -18.91 -12.55
C ASN A 517 -17.99 -18.73 -14.05
N LEU A 518 -19.10 -19.33 -14.47
CA LEU A 518 -19.57 -19.37 -15.85
C LEU A 518 -20.72 -18.38 -16.03
N ARG A 519 -20.40 -17.21 -16.57
CA ARG A 519 -21.28 -16.09 -16.95
C ARG A 519 -21.52 -16.06 -18.46
N GLY A 520 -20.63 -16.66 -19.25
CA GLY A 520 -20.78 -16.78 -20.70
C GLY A 520 -19.82 -17.78 -21.35
N LYS A 521 -19.91 -17.92 -22.68
CA LYS A 521 -19.10 -18.88 -23.46
C LYS A 521 -17.59 -18.60 -23.46
N GLN A 522 -17.21 -17.37 -23.10
CA GLN A 522 -15.82 -16.93 -23.02
C GLN A 522 -15.12 -17.40 -21.73
N ASP A 523 -15.90 -17.77 -20.70
CA ASP A 523 -15.34 -18.14 -19.40
C ASP A 523 -14.65 -19.50 -19.50
N LEU A 524 -13.35 -19.49 -19.24
CA LEU A 524 -12.47 -20.60 -19.53
C LEU A 524 -11.25 -20.59 -18.62
N LEU A 525 -11.00 -21.71 -17.94
CA LEU A 525 -9.71 -21.96 -17.33
C LEU A 525 -8.73 -22.53 -18.36
N ASN A 526 -7.61 -21.85 -18.59
CA ASN A 526 -6.54 -22.30 -19.48
C ASN A 526 -5.29 -22.68 -18.69
N ILE A 527 -4.98 -23.98 -18.67
CA ILE A 527 -3.79 -24.52 -18.04
C ILE A 527 -2.73 -24.73 -19.12
N LYS A 528 -1.65 -23.94 -19.09
CA LYS A 528 -0.55 -24.08 -20.06
C LYS A 528 0.31 -25.33 -19.83
N GLY A 529 0.17 -26.00 -18.69
CA GLY A 529 0.88 -27.24 -18.39
C GLY A 529 0.00 -28.48 -18.40
N LYS A 530 0.44 -29.46 -17.62
CA LYS A 530 -0.29 -30.69 -17.32
C LYS A 530 -1.34 -30.41 -16.24
N ALA A 531 -2.48 -31.09 -16.33
CA ALA A 531 -3.55 -31.00 -15.34
C ALA A 531 -3.74 -32.36 -14.64
N LYS A 532 -3.46 -32.40 -13.33
CA LYS A 532 -3.75 -33.55 -12.46
C LYS A 532 -4.99 -33.25 -11.62
N MET A 533 -6.09 -33.97 -11.88
CA MET A 533 -7.40 -33.67 -11.31
C MET A 533 -7.87 -34.78 -10.36
N LYS A 534 -8.39 -34.36 -9.22
CA LYS A 534 -9.06 -35.16 -8.18
C LYS A 534 -10.09 -34.25 -7.49
N GLY A 535 -10.86 -34.78 -6.53
CA GLY A 535 -11.72 -33.95 -5.67
C GLY A 535 -12.88 -33.32 -6.45
N THR A 536 -13.30 -32.13 -6.05
CA THR A 536 -14.52 -31.50 -6.58
C THR A 536 -14.20 -30.47 -7.66
N LEU A 537 -15.00 -30.50 -8.74
CA LEU A 537 -15.19 -29.35 -9.63
C LEU A 537 -16.55 -28.72 -9.33
N ARG A 538 -16.56 -27.46 -8.90
CA ARG A 538 -17.76 -26.67 -8.71
C ARG A 538 -17.94 -25.72 -9.88
N LEU A 539 -19.13 -25.75 -10.48
CA LEU A 539 -19.53 -24.85 -11.56
C LEU A 539 -20.60 -23.90 -11.03
N ARG A 540 -20.28 -22.62 -10.96
CA ARG A 540 -21.25 -21.56 -10.67
C ARG A 540 -21.73 -21.00 -12.00
N PHE A 541 -23.02 -21.10 -12.25
CA PHE A 541 -23.68 -20.48 -13.40
C PHE A 541 -24.30 -19.17 -12.93
N SER A 542 -23.82 -18.06 -13.45
CA SER A 542 -24.28 -16.71 -13.13
C SER A 542 -24.95 -16.09 -14.36
N ASP A 543 -25.64 -14.97 -14.18
CA ASP A 543 -26.30 -14.21 -15.27
C ASP A 543 -27.28 -15.04 -16.11
N HIS A 544 -27.96 -16.00 -15.45
CA HIS A 544 -28.86 -16.97 -16.09
C HIS A 544 -28.21 -17.79 -17.21
N TYR A 545 -26.89 -17.89 -17.23
CA TYR A 545 -26.17 -18.58 -18.29
C TYR A 545 -26.43 -20.08 -18.28
N VAL A 546 -26.93 -20.58 -19.42
CA VAL A 546 -27.02 -22.00 -19.71
C VAL A 546 -26.04 -22.30 -20.84
N PRO A 547 -24.98 -23.10 -20.60
CA PRO A 547 -24.01 -23.42 -21.63
C PRO A 547 -24.66 -24.25 -22.75
N ALA A 548 -24.17 -24.08 -23.97
CA ALA A 548 -24.49 -24.99 -25.08
C ALA A 548 -23.89 -26.38 -24.82
N ASP A 549 -24.51 -27.41 -25.40
CA ASP A 549 -23.93 -28.76 -25.37
C ASP A 549 -22.56 -28.78 -26.06
N GLY A 550 -21.55 -29.34 -25.40
CA GLY A 550 -20.16 -29.35 -25.88
C GLY A 550 -19.32 -28.12 -25.50
N SER A 551 -19.87 -27.17 -24.72
CA SER A 551 -19.12 -25.97 -24.29
C SER A 551 -17.84 -26.35 -23.54
N THR A 552 -16.71 -25.78 -23.96
CA THR A 552 -15.40 -26.00 -23.31
C THR A 552 -15.25 -25.10 -22.09
N ILE A 553 -14.87 -25.66 -20.95
CA ILE A 553 -14.71 -24.92 -19.68
C ILE A 553 -13.29 -24.99 -19.12
N ILE A 554 -12.49 -25.98 -19.53
CA ILE A 554 -11.08 -26.10 -19.14
C ILE A 554 -10.29 -26.55 -20.36
N THR A 555 -9.11 -25.96 -20.57
CA THR A 555 -8.11 -26.40 -21.56
C THR A 555 -6.80 -26.74 -20.86
N TYR A 556 -6.07 -27.73 -21.38
CA TYR A 556 -4.77 -28.19 -20.85
C TYR A 556 -3.92 -28.86 -21.93
N HIS A 557 -2.61 -28.99 -21.71
CA HIS A 557 -1.74 -29.76 -22.63
C HIS A 557 -1.89 -31.27 -22.47
N LYS A 558 -1.98 -31.76 -21.23
CA LYS A 558 -2.15 -33.19 -20.92
C LYS A 558 -2.88 -33.38 -19.61
N ARG A 559 -3.80 -34.34 -19.55
CA ARG A 559 -4.56 -34.68 -18.34
C ARG A 559 -4.05 -35.95 -17.66
N HIS A 560 -4.10 -35.95 -16.33
CA HIS A 560 -4.01 -37.13 -15.48
C HIS A 560 -5.15 -37.14 -14.44
N GLY A 561 -5.94 -38.22 -14.40
CA GLY A 561 -7.08 -38.34 -13.48
C GLY A 561 -8.30 -37.49 -13.88
N SER A 562 -9.35 -37.54 -13.07
CA SER A 562 -10.62 -36.84 -13.28
C SER A 562 -11.12 -36.28 -11.94
N PHE A 563 -12.00 -35.29 -12.00
CA PHE A 563 -12.73 -34.87 -10.80
C PHE A 563 -13.57 -36.02 -10.27
N SER A 564 -13.58 -36.18 -8.96
CA SER A 564 -14.33 -37.21 -8.23
C SER A 564 -15.81 -36.85 -8.10
N SER A 565 -16.12 -35.56 -8.05
CA SER A 565 -17.48 -35.03 -7.99
C SER A 565 -17.62 -33.74 -8.80
N ILE A 566 -18.86 -33.45 -9.17
CA ILE A 566 -19.27 -32.20 -9.80
C ILE A 566 -20.38 -31.57 -8.95
N GLU A 567 -20.22 -30.29 -8.63
CA GLU A 567 -21.22 -29.46 -7.97
C GLU A 567 -21.68 -28.37 -8.93
N THR A 568 -22.97 -28.06 -8.92
CA THR A 568 -23.54 -26.98 -9.74
C THR A 568 -24.33 -26.02 -8.88
N VAL A 569 -24.09 -24.72 -9.04
CA VAL A 569 -24.84 -23.64 -8.39
C VAL A 569 -25.39 -22.73 -9.48
N GLY A 570 -26.65 -22.34 -9.40
CA GLY A 570 -27.27 -21.40 -10.36
C GLY A 570 -27.69 -21.99 -11.72
N LEU A 571 -27.43 -23.27 -11.99
CA LEU A 571 -27.96 -23.95 -13.18
C LEU A 571 -29.49 -24.10 -13.04
N PRO A 572 -30.30 -23.70 -14.03
CA PRO A 572 -31.75 -23.88 -13.96
C PRO A 572 -32.11 -25.36 -13.77
N SER A 573 -33.10 -25.63 -12.91
CA SER A 573 -33.43 -26.99 -12.44
C SER A 573 -33.78 -27.97 -13.57
N LYS A 574 -34.31 -27.47 -14.69
CA LYS A 574 -34.62 -28.22 -15.92
C LYS A 574 -33.39 -28.70 -16.70
N TYR A 575 -32.18 -28.32 -16.31
CA TYR A 575 -30.95 -28.78 -16.94
C TYR A 575 -30.12 -29.63 -15.98
N LYS A 576 -29.34 -30.54 -16.56
CA LYS A 576 -28.26 -31.28 -15.89
C LYS A 576 -27.01 -31.23 -16.75
N VAL A 577 -25.85 -31.18 -16.10
CA VAL A 577 -24.55 -31.19 -16.78
C VAL A 577 -23.72 -32.42 -16.41
N LYS A 578 -22.93 -32.91 -17.36
CA LYS A 578 -21.88 -33.92 -17.13
C LYS A 578 -20.59 -33.46 -17.79
N LEU A 579 -19.45 -33.93 -17.29
CA LEU A 579 -18.14 -33.63 -17.87
C LEU A 579 -17.81 -34.59 -19.00
N ILE A 580 -17.36 -34.06 -20.13
CA ILE A 580 -16.74 -34.80 -21.22
C ILE A 580 -15.24 -34.49 -21.20
N TYR A 581 -14.42 -35.50 -20.97
CA TYR A 581 -12.97 -35.36 -20.96
C TYR A 581 -12.41 -35.64 -22.36
N LYS A 582 -11.70 -34.67 -22.93
CA LYS A 582 -10.94 -34.78 -24.17
C LYS A 582 -9.43 -34.81 -23.87
N SER A 583 -8.63 -35.04 -24.91
CA SER A 583 -7.16 -35.10 -24.79
C SER A 583 -6.54 -33.77 -24.33
N ASN A 584 -7.17 -32.64 -24.67
CA ASN A 584 -6.70 -31.28 -24.38
C ASN A 584 -7.75 -30.36 -23.72
N SER A 585 -8.94 -30.87 -23.38
CA SER A 585 -10.00 -30.04 -22.81
C SER A 585 -11.02 -30.83 -21.98
N ILE A 586 -11.79 -30.09 -21.17
CA ILE A 586 -13.03 -30.56 -20.55
C ILE A 586 -14.18 -29.74 -21.09
N GLN A 587 -15.21 -30.45 -21.53
CA GLN A 587 -16.44 -29.90 -22.07
C GLN A 587 -17.65 -30.28 -21.20
N LEU A 588 -18.72 -29.51 -21.32
CA LEU A 588 -20.01 -29.81 -20.68
C LEU A 588 -20.94 -30.53 -21.65
N LYS A 589 -21.44 -31.72 -21.24
CA LYS A 589 -22.65 -32.30 -21.82
C LYS A 589 -23.84 -31.69 -21.09
N VAL A 590 -24.72 -31.01 -21.81
CA VAL A 590 -25.89 -30.34 -21.24
C VAL A 590 -27.13 -31.08 -21.71
N LYS A 591 -27.99 -31.49 -20.76
CA LYS A 591 -29.25 -32.18 -21.09
C LYS A 591 -30.41 -31.50 -20.37
N ALA A 592 -31.53 -31.36 -21.07
CA ALA A 592 -32.81 -31.15 -20.39
C ALA A 592 -33.08 -32.35 -19.47
N LYS A 593 -33.65 -32.08 -18.30
CA LYS A 593 -34.03 -33.12 -17.34
C LYS A 593 -35.26 -33.86 -17.80
#